data_AF-A0A2V9X874-F1
#
_entry.id   AF-A0A2V9X874-F1
#
_cell.length_a   1.000
_cell.length_b   1.000
_cell.length_c   1.000
_cell.angle_alpha   90.00
_cell.angle_beta   90.00
_cell.angle_gamma   90.00
#
_symmetry.space_group_name_H-M   'P 1'
#
loop_
_entity.id
_entity.type
_entity.pdbx_description
1 polymer ?
#
loop_
_entity_poly.entity_id
_entity_poly.type
_entity_poly.pdbx_seq_one_letter_code
_entity_poly.pdbx_strand_id
1 'polypeptide(L)'
;MEAVKKAGRGSEVARGAMVKMRELKRDLEYAMVRNQASTAGGATTGRTMAGMEMWLSGYLNNAATGTTVTASTAVRSTTTADTCTTVPVTSGVPGATAPTDGTTTAALTKTNMDLALQGAWSNGGNASVILCTSNNKILIDGFTSIATRFVDVDAATQSPIIGAANVYVGDYGRHTVVLHRYMRTSVLLCIDPNYWALAFLRRPMARELARTGDGTKYQIICEASLVCRNQQASAKVVALT
;
A
#
# COMPACT_ATOMS: atom_id res chain seq x y z
N MET A 1 37.23 -13.09 -11.82
CA MET A 1 36.98 -12.18 -10.67
C MET A 1 36.93 -12.89 -9.32
N GLU A 2 36.54 -14.17 -9.22
CA GLU A 2 36.51 -14.88 -7.93
C GLU A 2 37.90 -15.33 -7.43
N ALA A 3 38.88 -15.51 -8.31
CA ALA A 3 40.23 -15.99 -7.97
C ALA A 3 41.13 -14.97 -7.23
N VAL A 4 40.77 -13.69 -7.20
CA VAL A 4 41.58 -12.63 -6.59
C VAL A 4 41.06 -12.31 -5.18
N LYS A 5 41.97 -12.18 -4.21
CA LYS A 5 41.64 -11.69 -2.85
C LYS A 5 41.18 -10.23 -2.94
N LYS A 6 39.91 -9.99 -2.62
CA LYS A 6 39.31 -8.64 -2.64
C LYS A 6 39.35 -8.04 -1.23
N ALA A 7 39.69 -6.76 -1.12
CA ALA A 7 39.61 -6.05 0.16
C ALA A 7 38.14 -5.95 0.62
N GLY A 8 37.84 -6.47 1.82
CA GLY A 8 36.53 -6.39 2.45
C GLY A 8 35.39 -7.17 1.76
N ARG A 9 35.68 -8.09 0.82
CA ARG A 9 34.66 -8.88 0.11
C ARG A 9 35.10 -10.33 -0.10
N GLY A 10 34.30 -11.29 0.37
CA GLY A 10 34.57 -12.72 0.21
C GLY A 10 34.22 -13.28 -1.18
N SER A 11 33.10 -12.85 -1.77
CA SER A 11 32.67 -13.25 -3.12
C SER A 11 31.85 -12.13 -3.77
N GLU A 12 32.07 -11.89 -5.06
CA GLU A 12 31.31 -10.87 -5.79
C GLU A 12 29.94 -11.41 -6.21
N VAL A 13 29.86 -12.71 -6.48
CA VAL A 13 28.61 -13.43 -6.78
C VAL A 13 27.65 -13.36 -5.60
N ALA A 14 28.13 -13.65 -4.38
CA ALA A 14 27.31 -13.59 -3.17
C ALA A 14 26.77 -12.18 -2.90
N ARG A 15 27.63 -11.15 -3.09
CA ARG A 15 27.22 -9.75 -2.95
C ARG A 15 26.14 -9.39 -3.98
N GLY A 16 26.34 -9.77 -5.25
CA GLY A 16 25.38 -9.54 -6.32
C GLY A 16 24.04 -10.21 -6.05
N ALA A 17 24.05 -11.46 -5.59
CA ALA A 17 22.84 -12.19 -5.20
C ALA A 17 22.08 -11.48 -4.07
N MET A 18 22.78 -11.03 -3.03
CA MET A 18 22.16 -10.31 -1.92
C MET A 18 21.56 -8.97 -2.33
N VAL A 19 22.24 -8.22 -3.20
CA VAL A 19 21.70 -6.96 -3.73
C VAL A 19 20.45 -7.23 -4.57
N LYS A 20 20.51 -8.21 -5.49
CA LYS A 20 19.38 -8.55 -6.37
C LYS A 20 18.19 -9.13 -5.62
N MET A 21 18.40 -9.89 -4.55
CA MET A 21 17.32 -10.34 -3.67
C MET A 21 16.66 -9.19 -2.89
N ARG A 22 17.44 -8.18 -2.47
CA ARG A 22 16.89 -6.97 -1.83
C ARG A 22 16.11 -6.10 -2.82
N GLU A 23 16.61 -5.97 -4.05
CA GLU A 23 15.91 -5.31 -5.14
C GLU A 23 14.59 -6.04 -5.45
N LEU A 24 14.60 -7.37 -5.57
CA LEU A 24 13.38 -8.14 -5.80
C LEU A 24 12.32 -7.92 -4.72
N LYS A 25 12.71 -7.90 -3.44
CA LYS A 25 11.78 -7.61 -2.33
C LYS A 25 11.17 -6.21 -2.47
N ARG A 26 11.99 -5.23 -2.83
CA ARG A 26 11.57 -3.84 -3.04
C ARG A 26 10.64 -3.70 -4.25
N ASP A 27 10.94 -4.39 -5.34
CA ASP A 27 10.12 -4.37 -6.54
C ASP A 27 8.75 -5.00 -6.28
N LEU A 28 8.72 -6.06 -5.48
CA LEU A 28 7.46 -6.70 -5.06
C LEU A 28 6.63 -5.77 -4.16
N GLU A 29 7.27 -5.13 -3.17
CA GLU A 29 6.63 -4.11 -2.32
C GLU A 29 6.08 -2.97 -3.16
N TYR A 30 6.88 -2.43 -4.08
CA TYR A 30 6.49 -1.34 -4.98
C TYR A 30 5.27 -1.72 -5.82
N ALA A 31 5.29 -2.90 -6.46
CA ALA A 31 4.18 -3.36 -7.28
C ALA A 31 2.90 -3.61 -6.46
N MET A 32 3.03 -4.06 -5.19
CA MET A 32 1.88 -4.30 -4.31
C MET A 32 1.18 -3.01 -3.88
N VAL A 33 1.89 -1.93 -3.58
CA VAL A 33 1.27 -0.71 -3.00
C VAL A 33 0.88 0.36 -4.04
N ARG A 34 0.86 0.01 -5.32
CA ARG A 34 0.57 0.91 -6.44
C ARG A 34 -0.81 0.64 -7.06
N ASN A 35 -1.17 1.46 -8.04
CA ASN A 35 -2.34 1.32 -8.92
C ASN A 35 -2.07 0.45 -10.16
N GLN A 36 -1.05 -0.40 -10.13
CA GLN A 36 -0.68 -1.24 -11.27
C GLN A 36 -1.76 -2.27 -11.55
N ALA A 37 -2.26 -2.30 -12.79
CA ALA A 37 -3.21 -3.31 -13.24
C ALA A 37 -2.54 -4.66 -13.51
N SER A 38 -3.26 -5.75 -13.27
CA SER A 38 -2.81 -7.09 -13.67
C SER A 38 -2.98 -7.30 -15.17
N THR A 39 -1.93 -7.79 -15.83
CA THR A 39 -2.02 -8.25 -17.23
C THR A 39 -1.39 -9.63 -17.39
N ALA A 40 -1.99 -10.44 -18.26
CA ALA A 40 -1.43 -11.72 -18.71
C ALA A 40 -0.16 -11.52 -19.58
N GLY A 41 0.20 -10.27 -19.89
CA GLY A 41 1.29 -9.93 -20.77
C GLY A 41 0.95 -10.19 -22.24
N GLY A 42 1.92 -10.01 -23.11
CA GLY A 42 1.82 -10.24 -24.54
C GLY A 42 3.12 -10.81 -25.09
N ALA A 43 3.24 -10.91 -26.41
CA ALA A 43 4.44 -11.46 -27.06
C ALA A 43 5.72 -10.67 -26.72
N THR A 44 5.60 -9.37 -26.41
CA THR A 44 6.71 -8.45 -26.10
C THR A 44 6.61 -7.81 -24.71
N THR A 45 5.56 -8.08 -23.95
CA THR A 45 5.29 -7.44 -22.65
C THR A 45 5.17 -8.49 -21.55
N GLY A 46 5.87 -8.25 -20.44
CA GLY A 46 5.83 -9.12 -19.27
C GLY A 46 4.48 -9.12 -18.56
N ARG A 47 4.22 -10.19 -17.81
CA ARG A 47 3.06 -10.29 -16.90
C ARG A 47 3.20 -9.32 -15.73
N THR A 48 2.08 -8.81 -15.24
CA THR A 48 2.04 -7.96 -14.05
C THR A 48 0.95 -8.42 -13.09
N MET A 49 1.18 -8.22 -11.79
CA MET A 49 0.16 -8.43 -10.76
C MET A 49 -0.58 -7.12 -10.46
N ALA A 50 -1.81 -7.23 -9.95
CA ALA A 50 -2.59 -6.10 -9.50
C ALA A 50 -2.11 -5.60 -8.13
N GLY A 51 -1.88 -4.30 -8.00
CA GLY A 51 -1.60 -3.66 -6.71
C GLY A 51 -2.87 -3.43 -5.87
N MET A 52 -2.71 -3.05 -4.60
CA MET A 52 -3.79 -2.88 -3.63
C MET A 52 -4.87 -1.91 -4.11
N GLU A 53 -4.49 -0.82 -4.77
CA GLU A 53 -5.44 0.19 -5.24
C GLU A 53 -6.41 -0.33 -6.32
N MET A 54 -6.03 -1.40 -7.03
CA MET A 54 -6.89 -2.06 -8.02
C MET A 54 -8.04 -2.83 -7.37
N TRP A 55 -7.78 -3.41 -6.20
CA TRP A 55 -8.73 -4.25 -5.49
C TRP A 55 -9.69 -3.45 -4.65
N LEU A 56 -9.24 -2.33 -4.06
CA LEU A 56 -10.06 -1.46 -3.23
C LEU A 56 -11.06 -0.70 -4.11
N SER A 57 -12.13 -1.40 -4.45
CA SER A 57 -13.26 -0.90 -5.21
C SER A 57 -14.29 -0.39 -4.23
N GLY A 58 -14.35 0.93 -4.08
CA GLY A 58 -15.56 1.56 -3.60
C GLY A 58 -16.49 1.80 -4.76
N TYR A 59 -17.79 1.85 -4.49
CA TYR A 59 -18.56 2.88 -5.17
C TYR A 59 -17.82 4.18 -4.85
N LEU A 60 -17.26 4.84 -5.84
CA LEU A 60 -17.04 6.27 -5.72
C LEU A 60 -18.44 6.84 -5.55
N ASN A 61 -18.97 6.86 -4.33
CA ASN A 61 -20.15 7.63 -3.99
C ASN A 61 -19.73 9.11 -3.90
N ASN A 62 -19.13 9.60 -4.97
CA ASN A 62 -19.65 10.75 -5.68
C ASN A 62 -20.43 10.13 -6.85
N ALA A 63 -21.69 9.75 -6.64
CA ALA A 63 -22.59 9.71 -7.79
C ALA A 63 -22.42 11.05 -8.54
N ALA A 64 -22.52 11.01 -9.85
CA ALA A 64 -22.27 12.13 -10.77
C ALA A 64 -23.15 13.39 -10.56
N THR A 65 -23.71 13.61 -9.37
CA THR A 65 -24.45 14.81 -8.95
C THR A 65 -24.63 14.76 -7.42
N GLY A 66 -23.72 15.32 -6.62
CA GLY A 66 -23.89 15.32 -5.17
C GLY A 66 -22.71 15.88 -4.38
N THR A 67 -22.89 17.06 -3.79
CA THR A 67 -21.88 17.89 -3.14
C THR A 67 -21.42 17.39 -1.75
N THR A 68 -21.58 16.10 -1.43
CA THR A 68 -21.31 15.56 -0.07
C THR A 68 -20.49 14.27 -0.12
N VAL A 69 -19.31 14.28 0.52
CA VAL A 69 -18.49 13.09 0.70
C VAL A 69 -19.18 12.16 1.71
N THR A 70 -19.46 10.90 1.33
CA THR A 70 -20.11 9.88 2.19
C THR A 70 -19.16 8.71 2.45
N ALA A 71 -19.44 7.92 3.49
CA ALA A 71 -18.66 6.73 3.83
C ALA A 71 -18.63 5.72 2.69
N SER A 72 -17.43 5.24 2.35
CA SER A 72 -17.20 4.26 1.28
C SER A 72 -15.83 3.61 1.45
N THR A 73 -15.62 2.44 0.86
CA THR A 73 -14.30 1.79 0.77
C THR A 73 -13.36 2.53 -0.20
N ALA A 74 -13.85 3.50 -0.97
CA ALA A 74 -13.02 4.48 -1.67
C ALA A 74 -13.60 5.89 -1.54
N VAL A 75 -12.87 6.77 -0.87
CA VAL A 75 -13.27 8.15 -0.56
C VAL A 75 -12.38 9.15 -1.31
N ARG A 76 -12.97 10.21 -1.87
CA ARG A 76 -12.23 11.30 -2.50
C ARG A 76 -11.79 12.32 -1.46
N SER A 77 -10.61 12.92 -1.64
CA SER A 77 -10.12 14.02 -0.79
C SER A 77 -10.99 15.29 -0.87
N THR A 78 -11.71 15.48 -1.97
CA THR A 78 -12.61 16.60 -2.20
C THR A 78 -13.74 16.20 -3.14
N THR A 79 -14.89 16.86 -3.00
CA THR A 79 -16.06 16.66 -3.88
C THR A 79 -15.79 17.10 -5.32
N THR A 80 -14.78 17.95 -5.54
CA THR A 80 -14.36 18.44 -6.86
C THR A 80 -13.41 17.51 -7.61
N ALA A 81 -12.93 16.41 -6.99
CA ALA A 81 -12.08 15.38 -7.62
C ALA A 81 -12.90 14.39 -8.47
N ASP A 82 -13.77 14.93 -9.32
CA ASP A 82 -14.79 14.20 -10.07
C ASP A 82 -14.23 13.27 -11.15
N THR A 83 -13.05 13.61 -11.68
CA THR A 83 -12.31 12.86 -12.70
C THR A 83 -11.47 11.71 -12.17
N CYS A 84 -11.28 11.57 -10.84
CA CYS A 84 -10.55 10.42 -10.31
C CYS A 84 -11.38 9.13 -10.46
N THR A 85 -10.72 8.02 -10.78
CA THR A 85 -11.38 6.74 -11.02
C THR A 85 -10.97 5.68 -10.00
N THR A 86 -11.86 4.71 -9.79
CA THR A 86 -11.56 3.46 -9.09
C THR A 86 -11.97 2.30 -9.97
N VAL A 87 -11.32 1.16 -9.77
CA VAL A 87 -11.54 0.00 -10.61
C VAL A 87 -12.63 -0.86 -9.98
N PRO A 88 -13.63 -1.34 -10.73
CA PRO A 88 -14.57 -2.32 -10.21
C PRO A 88 -13.89 -3.67 -10.01
N VAL A 89 -14.27 -4.38 -8.96
CA VAL A 89 -13.97 -5.81 -8.81
C VAL A 89 -15.21 -6.58 -9.23
N THR A 90 -15.10 -7.37 -10.30
CA THR A 90 -16.20 -8.17 -10.85
C THR A 90 -15.80 -9.64 -10.82
N SER A 91 -16.66 -10.50 -10.27
CA SER A 91 -16.42 -11.94 -10.16
C SER A 91 -15.06 -12.29 -9.50
N GLY A 92 -14.64 -11.49 -8.51
CA GLY A 92 -13.40 -11.71 -7.78
C GLY A 92 -12.11 -11.32 -8.51
N VAL A 93 -12.20 -10.56 -9.61
CA VAL A 93 -11.05 -10.08 -10.39
C VAL A 93 -11.09 -8.56 -10.48
N PRO A 94 -9.97 -7.85 -10.20
CA PRO A 94 -9.91 -6.41 -10.41
C PRO A 94 -9.93 -6.10 -11.91
N GLY A 95 -10.61 -5.03 -12.30
CA GLY A 95 -10.64 -4.58 -13.69
C GLY A 95 -9.26 -4.34 -14.32
N ALA A 96 -9.22 -4.34 -15.66
CA ALA A 96 -7.97 -4.33 -16.43
C ALA A 96 -7.34 -2.93 -16.59
N THR A 97 -8.06 -1.85 -16.26
CA THR A 97 -7.59 -0.47 -16.42
C THR A 97 -7.17 0.09 -15.08
N ALA A 98 -5.94 0.63 -15.00
CA ALA A 98 -5.44 1.26 -13.77
C ALA A 98 -6.27 2.49 -13.37
N PRO A 99 -6.53 2.73 -12.06
CA PRO A 99 -7.17 3.93 -11.60
C PRO A 99 -6.32 5.17 -11.92
N THR A 100 -7.00 6.22 -12.37
CA THR A 100 -6.45 7.53 -12.71
C THR A 100 -6.63 8.51 -11.57
N ASP A 101 -5.62 9.33 -11.32
CA ASP A 101 -5.76 10.46 -10.41
C ASP A 101 -6.72 11.50 -11.01
N GLY A 102 -7.40 12.24 -10.14
CA GLY A 102 -8.20 13.39 -10.56
C GLY A 102 -7.33 14.58 -10.95
N THR A 103 -7.86 15.47 -11.77
CA THR A 103 -7.22 16.75 -12.12
C THR A 103 -7.17 17.73 -10.95
N THR A 104 -8.07 17.57 -9.98
CA THR A 104 -8.12 18.33 -8.73
C THR A 104 -7.79 17.40 -7.56
N THR A 105 -7.06 17.94 -6.60
CA THR A 105 -6.59 17.22 -5.40
C THR A 105 -6.75 18.11 -4.17
N ALA A 106 -6.75 17.51 -2.99
CA ALA A 106 -6.81 18.23 -1.71
C ALA A 106 -5.98 17.53 -0.63
N ALA A 107 -5.59 18.28 0.39
CA ALA A 107 -4.90 17.73 1.55
C ALA A 107 -5.79 16.71 2.29
N LEU A 108 -5.17 15.72 2.92
CA LEU A 108 -5.88 14.75 3.76
C LEU A 108 -6.54 15.46 4.95
N THR A 109 -7.83 15.23 5.15
CA THR A 109 -8.58 15.68 6.32
C THR A 109 -8.99 14.49 7.17
N LYS A 110 -9.19 14.72 8.47
CA LYS A 110 -9.71 13.71 9.40
C LYS A 110 -11.06 13.15 8.91
N THR A 111 -11.95 14.03 8.45
CA THR A 111 -13.27 13.65 7.93
C THR A 111 -13.17 12.63 6.80
N ASN A 112 -12.33 12.86 5.80
CA ASN A 112 -12.23 11.94 4.66
C ASN A 112 -11.63 10.59 5.06
N MET A 113 -10.68 10.59 5.99
CA MET A 113 -10.11 9.36 6.54
C MET A 113 -11.15 8.58 7.35
N ASP A 114 -11.90 9.25 8.22
CA ASP A 114 -12.95 8.61 9.03
C ASP A 114 -14.09 8.06 8.16
N LEU A 115 -14.47 8.74 7.08
CA LEU A 115 -15.44 8.22 6.11
C LEU A 115 -14.94 6.94 5.42
N ALA A 116 -13.63 6.84 5.14
CA ALA A 116 -13.04 5.64 4.57
C ALA A 116 -13.05 4.48 5.58
N LEU A 117 -12.72 4.75 6.84
CA LEU A 117 -12.76 3.78 7.92
C LEU A 117 -14.20 3.33 8.22
N GLN A 118 -15.16 4.25 8.23
CA GLN A 118 -16.59 3.97 8.34
C GLN A 118 -17.05 3.04 7.20
N GLY A 119 -16.59 3.31 5.98
CA GLY A 119 -16.89 2.49 4.81
C GLY A 119 -16.42 1.06 4.97
N ALA A 120 -15.18 0.84 5.41
CA ALA A 120 -14.66 -0.49 5.69
C ALA A 120 -15.45 -1.18 6.83
N TRP A 121 -15.73 -0.44 7.91
CA TRP A 121 -16.47 -0.97 9.06
C TRP A 121 -17.90 -1.40 8.70
N SER A 122 -18.60 -0.61 7.88
CA SER A 122 -19.98 -0.89 7.45
C SER A 122 -20.06 -2.16 6.59
N ASN A 123 -18.96 -2.51 5.91
CA ASN A 123 -18.82 -3.76 5.16
C ASN A 123 -18.23 -4.91 5.98
N GLY A 124 -18.12 -4.76 7.31
CA GLY A 124 -17.62 -5.79 8.22
C GLY A 124 -16.10 -5.94 8.29
N GLY A 125 -15.34 -4.98 7.74
CA GLY A 125 -13.88 -4.93 7.82
C GLY A 125 -13.36 -4.29 9.09
N ASN A 126 -12.13 -4.64 9.49
CA ASN A 126 -11.41 -3.97 10.57
C ASN A 126 -10.05 -3.47 10.07
N ALA A 127 -10.03 -2.27 9.50
CA ALA A 127 -8.85 -1.70 8.86
C ALA A 127 -7.77 -1.25 9.88
N SER A 128 -7.10 -2.19 10.55
CA SER A 128 -6.20 -1.93 11.69
C SER A 128 -4.88 -1.23 11.34
N VAL A 129 -4.51 -1.14 10.06
CA VAL A 129 -3.26 -0.50 9.61
C VAL A 129 -3.57 0.59 8.58
N ILE A 130 -3.05 1.78 8.81
CA ILE A 130 -3.10 2.90 7.86
C ILE A 130 -1.70 3.03 7.27
N LEU A 131 -1.55 2.73 5.99
CA LEU A 131 -0.33 2.96 5.24
C LEU A 131 -0.39 4.36 4.60
N CYS A 132 0.68 5.14 4.74
CA CYS A 132 0.74 6.51 4.27
C CYS A 132 2.15 6.93 3.82
N THR A 133 2.24 7.96 2.99
CA THR A 133 3.50 8.66 2.68
C THR A 133 3.80 9.73 3.73
N SER A 134 4.98 10.36 3.67
CA SER A 134 5.43 11.34 4.67
C SER A 134 4.50 12.56 4.77
N ASN A 135 3.98 13.05 3.65
CA ASN A 135 3.11 14.23 3.62
C ASN A 135 1.78 13.93 4.35
N ASN A 136 1.16 12.81 4.00
CA ASN A 136 -0.07 12.35 4.64
C ASN A 136 0.15 12.04 6.12
N LYS A 137 1.33 11.53 6.48
CA LYS A 137 1.70 11.24 7.87
C LYS A 137 1.74 12.49 8.74
N ILE A 138 2.33 13.59 8.24
CA ILE A 138 2.39 14.89 8.93
C ILE A 138 0.97 15.43 9.16
N LEU A 139 0.08 15.30 8.16
CA LEU A 139 -1.32 15.71 8.29
C LEU A 139 -2.06 14.89 9.35
N ILE A 140 -1.86 13.56 9.38
CA ILE A 140 -2.46 12.68 10.39
C ILE A 140 -2.00 13.04 11.80
N ASP A 141 -0.73 13.39 11.98
CA ASP A 141 -0.20 13.84 13.29
C ASP A 141 -0.82 15.18 13.74
N GLY A 142 -1.27 16.00 12.80
CA GLY A 142 -1.97 17.25 13.06
C GLY A 142 -3.47 17.12 13.32
N PHE A 143 -4.06 15.92 13.23
CA PHE A 143 -5.48 15.74 13.51
C PHE A 143 -5.79 16.00 14.98
N THR A 144 -6.62 16.99 15.23
CA THR A 144 -7.14 17.26 16.56
C THR A 144 -8.23 16.23 16.87
N SER A 145 -8.07 15.51 17.98
CA SER A 145 -9.13 14.65 18.53
C SER A 145 -10.10 15.50 19.34
N ILE A 146 -11.37 15.09 19.40
CA ILE A 146 -12.37 15.61 20.37
C ILE A 146 -12.06 15.10 21.80
N ALA A 147 -11.08 14.21 21.99
CA ALA A 147 -10.60 13.84 23.31
C ALA A 147 -9.75 14.97 23.92
N THR A 148 -10.43 15.84 24.67
CA THR A 148 -9.80 16.54 25.78
C THR A 148 -9.07 15.53 26.68
N ARG A 149 -7.90 15.95 27.13
CA ARG A 149 -6.98 15.24 28.03
C ARG A 149 -7.67 14.75 29.32
N PHE A 150 -8.25 13.56 29.31
CA PHE A 150 -8.60 12.82 30.55
C PHE A 150 -8.43 11.31 30.39
N VAL A 151 -7.30 10.87 29.85
CA VAL A 151 -6.68 9.67 30.41
C VAL A 151 -5.82 10.21 31.53
N ASP A 152 -6.24 10.00 32.77
CA ASP A 152 -5.44 10.28 33.96
C ASP A 152 -4.04 9.70 33.74
N VAL A 153 -3.08 10.59 33.53
CA VAL A 153 -1.67 10.25 33.65
C VAL A 153 -1.41 10.29 35.14
N ASP A 154 -1.35 9.11 35.76
CA ASP A 154 -0.87 8.98 37.12
C ASP A 154 0.52 9.62 37.21
N ALA A 155 0.69 10.55 38.15
CA ALA A 155 1.79 11.52 38.19
C ALA A 155 3.16 10.89 38.51
N ALA A 156 3.24 9.57 38.65
CA ALA A 156 4.43 8.85 39.11
C ALA A 156 5.26 8.20 37.99
N THR A 157 4.79 8.16 36.75
CA THR A 157 5.61 7.70 35.62
C THR A 157 5.80 8.82 34.64
N GLN A 158 7.03 9.32 34.60
CA GLN A 158 7.57 10.19 33.56
C GLN A 158 7.01 9.74 32.20
N SER A 159 6.11 10.56 31.64
CA SER A 159 5.56 10.36 30.32
C SER A 159 6.72 10.07 29.37
N PRO A 160 6.87 8.85 28.84
CA PRO A 160 7.86 8.67 27.81
C PRO A 160 7.39 9.61 26.70
N ILE A 161 8.32 10.38 26.17
CA ILE A 161 8.19 10.87 24.81
C ILE A 161 8.13 9.58 23.96
N ILE A 162 6.92 9.02 23.79
CA ILE A 162 6.70 7.78 23.03
C ILE A 162 6.73 8.19 21.56
N GLY A 163 7.94 8.37 21.04
CA GLY A 163 8.24 8.27 19.62
C GLY A 163 8.24 6.80 19.17
N ALA A 164 7.15 6.06 19.40
CA ALA A 164 7.03 4.65 19.02
C ALA A 164 5.58 4.32 18.61
N ALA A 165 5.40 4.00 17.32
CA ALA A 165 4.14 3.64 16.65
C ALA A 165 2.99 4.66 16.82
N ASN A 166 2.78 5.51 15.80
CA ASN A 166 1.66 6.45 15.78
C ASN A 166 0.35 5.67 15.64
N VAL A 167 -0.38 5.52 16.74
CA VAL A 167 -1.71 4.91 16.78
C VAL A 167 -2.75 6.02 16.63
N TYR A 168 -3.57 5.95 15.59
CA TYR A 168 -4.79 6.75 15.47
C TYR A 168 -5.93 6.02 16.18
N VAL A 169 -6.66 6.72 17.04
CA VAL A 169 -7.86 6.20 17.71
C VAL A 169 -9.03 7.06 17.26
N GLY A 170 -9.98 6.44 16.58
CA GLY A 170 -11.22 7.07 16.13
C GLY A 170 -12.43 6.21 16.49
N ASP A 171 -13.61 6.64 16.06
CA ASP A 171 -14.88 5.98 16.36
C ASP A 171 -14.96 4.54 15.79
N TYR A 172 -14.14 4.25 14.76
CA TYR A 172 -14.07 2.96 14.08
C TYR A 172 -12.95 2.04 14.61
N GLY A 173 -12.32 2.41 15.72
CA GLY A 173 -11.34 1.59 16.42
C GLY A 173 -9.94 2.20 16.49
N ARG A 174 -8.95 1.32 16.71
CA ARG A 174 -7.54 1.68 16.86
C ARG A 174 -6.79 1.26 15.60
N HIS A 175 -6.11 2.21 14.99
CA HIS A 175 -5.43 2.04 13.72
C HIS A 175 -3.95 2.39 13.89
N THR A 176 -3.06 1.49 13.49
CA THR A 176 -1.61 1.74 13.51
C THR A 176 -1.22 2.46 12.22
N VAL A 177 -0.63 3.64 12.33
CA VAL A 177 -0.21 4.45 11.18
C VAL A 177 1.24 4.11 10.84
N VAL A 178 1.42 3.49 9.67
CA VAL A 178 2.71 3.00 9.18
C VAL A 178 3.14 3.83 7.97
N LEU A 179 4.35 4.38 8.04
CA LEU A 179 4.95 5.14 6.95
C LEU A 179 5.50 4.17 5.89
N HIS A 180 5.11 4.37 4.64
CA HIS A 180 5.52 3.53 3.51
C HIS A 180 6.14 4.35 2.38
N ARG A 181 7.39 4.04 2.01
CA ARG A 181 8.19 4.86 1.09
C ARG A 181 7.75 4.76 -0.38
N TYR A 182 7.21 3.61 -0.79
CA TYR A 182 6.89 3.33 -2.21
C TYR A 182 5.43 3.57 -2.59
N MET A 183 4.59 3.92 -1.60
CA MET A 183 3.19 4.26 -1.83
C MET A 183 3.09 5.54 -2.66
N ARG A 184 2.01 5.67 -3.44
CA ARG A 184 1.70 6.91 -4.16
C ARG A 184 1.26 8.00 -3.18
N THR A 185 1.80 9.21 -3.32
CA THR A 185 1.44 10.35 -2.47
C THR A 185 -0.05 10.71 -2.55
N SER A 186 -0.67 10.50 -3.72
CA SER A 186 -2.07 10.81 -3.98
C SER A 186 -3.08 9.89 -3.29
N VAL A 187 -2.61 8.87 -2.55
CA VAL A 187 -3.46 7.85 -1.94
C VAL A 187 -3.06 7.58 -0.49
N LEU A 188 -4.06 7.26 0.33
CA LEU A 188 -3.93 6.69 1.66
C LEU A 188 -4.60 5.32 1.66
N LEU A 189 -3.96 4.29 2.21
CA LEU A 189 -4.53 2.94 2.29
C LEU A 189 -4.85 2.59 3.74
N CYS A 190 -6.12 2.30 4.02
CA CYS A 190 -6.58 1.77 5.31
C CYS A 190 -6.84 0.27 5.12
N ILE A 191 -5.95 -0.57 5.60
CA ILE A 191 -5.95 -2.01 5.31
C ILE A 191 -6.28 -2.84 6.55
N ASP A 192 -7.00 -3.93 6.32
CA ASP A 192 -7.15 -5.06 7.24
C ASP A 192 -6.18 -6.17 6.80
N PRO A 193 -5.01 -6.33 7.45
CA PRO A 193 -3.99 -7.27 7.02
C PRO A 193 -4.46 -8.73 6.94
N ASN A 194 -5.53 -9.12 7.64
CA ASN A 194 -6.02 -10.51 7.63
C ASN A 194 -6.59 -10.92 6.26
N TYR A 195 -7.09 -9.95 5.49
CA TYR A 195 -7.68 -10.16 4.16
C TYR A 195 -6.68 -9.96 3.01
N TRP A 196 -5.42 -9.67 3.32
CA TRP A 196 -4.34 -9.55 2.34
C TRP A 196 -3.35 -10.69 2.50
N ALA A 197 -2.97 -11.30 1.38
CA ALA A 197 -1.93 -12.31 1.36
C ALA A 197 -1.09 -12.20 0.09
N LEU A 198 0.14 -12.69 0.17
CA LEU A 198 1.04 -12.80 -0.97
C LEU A 198 1.15 -14.28 -1.36
N ALA A 199 0.66 -14.63 -2.54
CA ALA A 199 0.75 -15.97 -3.08
C ALA A 199 1.96 -16.07 -4.01
N PHE A 200 2.77 -17.11 -3.83
CA PHE A 200 3.91 -17.40 -4.70
C PHE A 200 3.59 -18.63 -5.56
N LEU A 201 3.66 -18.49 -6.88
CA LEU A 201 3.68 -19.64 -7.79
C LEU A 201 5.08 -20.27 -7.81
N ARG A 202 6.12 -19.41 -7.85
CA ARG A 202 7.51 -19.81 -7.69
C ARG A 202 8.17 -18.91 -6.67
N ARG A 203 8.57 -19.49 -5.54
CA ARG A 203 9.34 -18.78 -4.51
C ARG A 203 10.70 -18.38 -5.08
N PRO A 204 11.32 -17.27 -4.62
CA PRO A 204 12.60 -16.81 -5.12
C PRO A 204 13.67 -17.91 -5.06
N MET A 205 14.17 -18.34 -6.22
CA MET A 205 15.25 -19.32 -6.32
C MET A 205 16.36 -18.79 -7.21
N ALA A 206 17.62 -18.96 -6.78
CA ALA A 206 18.78 -18.65 -7.58
C ALA A 206 19.17 -19.88 -8.40
N ARG A 207 19.31 -19.72 -9.72
CA ARG A 207 19.75 -20.77 -10.65
C ARG A 207 20.98 -20.29 -11.40
N GLU A 208 22.01 -21.12 -11.47
CA GLU A 208 23.18 -20.83 -12.31
C GLU A 208 22.78 -20.93 -13.79
N LEU A 209 23.16 -19.91 -14.56
CA LEU A 209 23.01 -19.88 -16.02
C LEU A 209 24.21 -20.58 -16.66
N ALA A 210 24.03 -21.10 -17.87
CA ALA A 210 25.12 -21.70 -18.63
C ALA A 210 26.32 -20.74 -18.69
N ARG A 211 27.52 -21.26 -18.40
CA ARG A 211 28.74 -20.45 -18.43
C ARG A 211 28.97 -19.92 -19.84
N THR A 212 29.18 -18.62 -19.95
CA THR A 212 29.65 -17.96 -21.17
C THR A 212 31.02 -17.37 -20.85
N GLY A 213 32.08 -17.99 -21.36
CA GLY A 213 33.46 -17.67 -20.94
C GLY A 213 33.74 -18.06 -19.49
N ASP A 214 34.76 -17.45 -18.89
CA ASP A 214 35.26 -17.75 -17.53
C ASP A 214 34.44 -17.09 -16.40
N GLY A 215 33.16 -16.79 -16.66
CA GLY A 215 32.27 -16.14 -15.71
C GLY A 215 31.13 -17.04 -15.26
N THR A 216 30.83 -17.04 -13.95
CA THR A 216 29.60 -17.63 -13.39
C THR A 216 28.48 -16.60 -13.38
N LYS A 217 27.34 -16.92 -13.99
CA LYS A 217 26.15 -16.06 -14.04
C LYS A 217 25.00 -16.76 -13.31
N TYR A 218 24.21 -16.00 -12.57
CA TYR A 218 23.03 -16.50 -11.87
C TYR A 218 21.80 -15.71 -12.28
N GLN A 219 20.65 -16.37 -12.35
CA GLN A 219 19.34 -15.74 -12.44
C GLN A 219 18.55 -16.01 -11.17
N ILE A 220 17.77 -15.03 -10.74
CA ILE A 220 16.81 -15.17 -9.64
C ILE A 220 15.43 -15.11 -10.26
N ILE A 221 14.66 -16.18 -10.08
CA ILE A 221 13.31 -16.29 -10.62
C ILE A 221 12.31 -16.25 -9.46
N CYS A 222 11.27 -15.43 -9.59
CA CYS A 222 10.17 -15.34 -8.65
C CYS A 222 8.87 -15.04 -9.40
N GLU A 223 7.80 -15.72 -9.04
CA GLU A 223 6.46 -15.47 -9.57
C GLU A 223 5.52 -15.37 -8.37
N ALA A 224 4.89 -14.20 -8.21
CA ALA A 224 4.01 -13.89 -7.10
C ALA A 224 2.80 -13.07 -7.55
N SER A 225 1.72 -13.14 -6.77
CA SER A 225 0.55 -12.28 -6.90
C SER A 225 0.05 -11.85 -5.53
N LEU A 226 -0.43 -10.62 -5.46
CA LEU A 226 -1.24 -10.15 -4.35
C LEU A 226 -2.61 -10.85 -4.39
N VAL A 227 -3.08 -11.29 -3.23
CA VAL A 227 -4.39 -11.90 -3.03
C VAL A 227 -5.18 -11.01 -2.08
N CYS A 228 -6.31 -10.51 -2.56
CA CYS A 228 -7.31 -9.84 -1.76
C CYS A 228 -8.46 -10.83 -1.49
N ARG A 229 -8.62 -11.26 -0.25
CA ARG A 229 -9.67 -12.22 0.15
C ARG A 229 -11.03 -11.56 0.29
N ASN A 230 -11.05 -10.31 0.74
CA ASN A 230 -12.23 -9.47 0.78
C ASN A 230 -11.83 -8.02 0.50
N GLN A 231 -12.28 -7.51 -0.64
CA GLN A 231 -11.96 -6.15 -1.07
C GLN A 231 -12.66 -5.06 -0.26
N GLN A 232 -13.81 -5.38 0.37
CA GLN A 232 -14.58 -4.40 1.15
C GLN A 232 -14.08 -4.27 2.58
N ALA A 233 -13.23 -5.18 3.05
CA ALA A 233 -12.68 -5.15 4.41
C ALA A 233 -11.67 -4.02 4.64
N SER A 234 -11.20 -3.41 3.55
CA SER A 234 -10.18 -2.36 3.54
C SER A 234 -10.73 -1.17 2.73
N ALA A 235 -10.12 0.00 2.92
CA ALA A 235 -10.53 1.23 2.25
C ALA A 235 -9.34 2.07 1.79
N LYS A 236 -9.61 3.04 0.91
CA LYS A 236 -8.62 4.03 0.48
C LYS A 236 -9.19 5.44 0.42
N VAL A 237 -8.33 6.43 0.63
CA VAL A 237 -8.60 7.82 0.27
C VAL A 237 -7.77 8.17 -0.97
N VAL A 238 -8.39 8.78 -1.97
CA VAL A 238 -7.75 9.11 -3.26
C VAL A 238 -7.76 10.61 -3.55
N ALA A 239 -6.97 11.03 -4.55
CA ALA A 239 -6.82 12.43 -4.97
C ALA A 239 -6.19 13.34 -3.91
N LEU A 240 -5.25 12.81 -3.12
CA LEU A 240 -4.48 13.60 -2.15
C LEU A 240 -3.37 14.43 -2.82
N THR A 241 -3.00 15.54 -2.19
CA THR A 241 -1.86 16.40 -2.57
C THR A 241 -0.55 15.94 -1.96
#